data_AF-A0A328P2I4-F1
#
_entry.id   AF-A0A328P2I4-F1
#
_cell.length_a   1.000
_cell.length_b   1.000
_cell.length_c   1.000
_cell.angle_alpha   90.00
_cell.angle_beta   90.00
_cell.angle_gamma   90.00
#
_symmetry.space_group_name_H-M   'P 1'
#
loop_
_entity.id
_entity.type
_entity.pdbx_description
1 polymer ?
#
loop_
_entity_poly.entity_id
_entity_poly.type
_entity_poly.pdbx_seq_one_letter_code
_entity_poly.pdbx_strand_id
1 'polypeptide(L)' 'MPHTNIICKHEVCLCEVSDPGAFCSGYCKEAWEDNVTEPVCRCGHPNCRQAAEEIGEDSGEDPART' A
#
# COMPACT_ATOMS: atom_id res chain seq x y z
N MET A 1 -8.62 22.93 13.84
CA MET A 1 -8.97 22.51 12.47
C MET A 1 -8.90 21.00 12.46
N PRO A 2 -9.97 20.25 12.13
CA PRO A 2 -9.84 18.80 12.01
C PRO A 2 -8.91 18.52 10.84
N HIS A 3 -7.74 17.96 11.12
CA HIS A 3 -6.86 17.41 10.10
C HIS A 3 -7.51 16.11 9.64
N THR A 4 -8.42 16.20 8.67
CA THR A 4 -8.96 15.01 8.03
C THR A 4 -7.84 14.45 7.17
N ASN A 5 -7.12 13.43 7.66
CA ASN A 5 -6.20 12.68 6.83
C ASN A 5 -7.03 11.97 5.76
N ILE A 6 -7.01 12.50 4.55
CA ILE A 6 -7.72 11.91 3.41
C ILE A 6 -6.79 10.86 2.83
N ILE A 7 -7.21 9.60 2.90
CA ILE A 7 -6.44 8.46 2.39
C ILE A 7 -6.79 8.23 0.92
N CYS A 8 -5.82 7.72 0.16
CA CYS A 8 -5.98 7.24 -1.21
C CYS A 8 -7.21 6.34 -1.34
N LYS A 9 -7.94 6.47 -2.45
CA LYS A 9 -9.15 5.69 -2.73
C LYS A 9 -8.89 4.18 -2.87
N HIS A 10 -7.67 3.77 -3.21
CA HIS A 10 -7.30 2.36 -3.24
C HIS A 10 -7.12 1.87 -1.80
N GLU A 11 -8.01 0.98 -1.34
CA GLU A 11 -8.17 0.64 0.09
C GLU A 11 -6.91 0.08 0.77
N VAL A 12 -6.05 -0.61 0.01
CA VAL A 12 -4.77 -1.15 0.50
C VAL A 12 -3.61 -0.14 0.42
N CYS A 13 -3.88 1.10 0.00
CA CYS A 13 -2.90 2.17 -0.09
C CYS A 13 -2.94 3.07 1.15
N LEU A 14 -1.78 3.24 1.79
CA LEU A 14 -1.60 4.05 3.00
C LEU A 14 -1.14 5.49 2.69
N CYS A 15 -1.30 5.95 1.45
CA CYS A 15 -0.90 7.29 1.05
C CYS A 15 -1.98 8.32 1.38
N GLU A 16 -1.56 9.47 1.87
CA GLU A 16 -2.42 10.64 2.02
C GLU A 16 -2.57 11.36 0.68
N VAL A 17 -3.77 11.85 0.41
CA VAL A 17 -4.12 12.59 -0.81
C VAL A 17 -4.82 13.90 -0.46
N SER A 18 -4.89 14.83 -1.42
CA SER A 18 -5.47 16.16 -1.19
C SER A 18 -6.99 16.17 -1.24
N ASP A 19 -7.61 15.22 -1.94
CA ASP A 19 -9.06 15.21 -2.22
C ASP A 19 -9.67 13.84 -1.94
N PRO A 20 -10.89 13.79 -1.35
CA PRO A 20 -11.58 12.54 -1.08
C PRO A 20 -11.90 11.82 -2.40
N GLY A 21 -11.51 10.55 -2.49
CA GLY A 21 -11.68 9.76 -3.71
C GLY A 21 -10.57 9.92 -4.75
N ALA A 22 -9.51 10.69 -4.44
CA ALA A 22 -8.33 10.76 -5.29
C ALA A 22 -7.41 9.54 -5.12
N PHE A 23 -6.59 9.29 -6.14
CA PHE A 23 -5.54 8.27 -6.12
C PHE A 23 -4.18 8.95 -5.99
N CYS A 24 -3.27 8.38 -5.20
CA CYS A 24 -1.92 8.92 -5.06
C CYS A 24 -1.07 8.76 -6.34
N SER A 25 -1.40 7.78 -7.20
CA SER A 25 -0.71 7.52 -8.45
C SER A 25 -1.62 6.80 -9.46
N GLY A 26 -1.20 6.76 -10.73
CA GLY A 26 -1.87 6.01 -11.79
C GLY A 26 -2.01 4.52 -11.45
N TYR A 27 -0.97 3.93 -10.85
CA TYR A 27 -0.98 2.55 -10.38
C TYR A 27 -2.16 2.24 -9.45
N CYS A 28 -2.46 3.11 -8.47
CA CYS A 28 -3.59 2.88 -7.56
C CYS A 28 -4.95 2.99 -8.26
N LYS A 29 -5.04 3.81 -9.31
CA LYS A 29 -6.24 3.92 -10.12
C LYS A 29 -6.45 2.63 -10.91
N GLU A 30 -5.43 2.16 -11.62
CA GLU A 30 -5.45 0.91 -12.37
C GLU A 30 -5.76 -0.28 -11.45
N ALA A 31 -5.06 -0.41 -10.32
CA ALA A 31 -5.29 -1.46 -9.33
C ALA A 31 -6.72 -1.45 -8.76
N TRP A 32 -7.33 -0.28 -8.59
CA TRP A 32 -8.72 -0.16 -8.16
C TRP A 32 -9.70 -0.55 -9.29
N GLU A 33 -9.43 -0.15 -10.53
CA GLU A 33 -10.23 -0.53 -11.71
C GLU A 33 -10.15 -2.04 -11.98
N ASP A 34 -8.96 -2.64 -11.82
CA ASP A 34 -8.70 -4.08 -11.94
C ASP A 34 -9.17 -4.90 -10.72
N ASN A 35 -9.71 -4.24 -9.68
CA ASN A 35 -10.14 -4.87 -8.43
C ASN A 35 -9.04 -5.72 -7.78
N VAL A 36 -7.79 -5.22 -7.83
CA VAL A 36 -6.64 -5.87 -7.21
C VAL A 36 -6.84 -5.93 -5.71
N THR A 37 -6.86 -7.16 -5.18
CA THR A 37 -6.99 -7.47 -3.75
C THR A 37 -5.66 -7.85 -3.10
N GLU A 38 -4.53 -7.51 -3.75
CA GLU A 38 -3.22 -7.73 -3.15
C GLU A 38 -3.19 -7.08 -1.75
N PRO A 39 -2.59 -7.77 -0.75
CA PRO A 39 -2.64 -7.32 0.64
C PRO A 39 -1.87 -6.00 0.85
N VAL A 40 -1.01 -5.62 -0.09
CA VAL A 40 -0.23 -4.38 -0.01
C VAL A 40 -0.15 -3.67 -1.35
N CYS A 41 -0.37 -2.36 -1.29
CA CYS A 41 -0.17 -1.47 -2.42
C CYS A 41 1.32 -1.31 -2.78
N ARG A 42 1.65 -1.43 -4.07
CA ARG A 42 3.01 -1.20 -4.59
C ARG A 42 3.17 0.11 -5.36
N CYS A 43 2.45 1.16 -4.95
CA CYS A 43 2.54 2.47 -5.61
C CYS A 43 3.92 3.14 -5.51
N GLY A 44 4.84 2.60 -4.70
CA GLY A 44 6.23 3.05 -4.57
C GLY A 44 6.44 4.19 -3.57
N HIS A 45 5.37 4.73 -2.99
CA HIS A 45 5.49 5.75 -1.95
C HIS A 45 5.98 5.17 -0.61
N PRO A 46 6.63 5.98 0.25
CA PRO A 46 7.23 5.51 1.49
C PRO A 46 6.27 4.75 2.41
N ASN A 47 5.03 5.20 2.54
CA ASN A 47 4.03 4.56 3.41
C ASN A 47 3.68 3.14 2.92
N CYS A 48 3.54 2.98 1.60
CA CYS A 48 3.20 1.67 1.03
C CYS A 48 4.42 0.76 0.88
N ARG A 49 5.60 1.33 0.62
CA ARG A 49 6.86 0.56 0.54
C ARG A 49 7.21 -0.08 1.87
N GLN A 50 7.12 0.68 2.97
CA GLN A 50 7.38 0.13 4.31
C GLN A 50 6.41 -1.01 4.64
N ALA A 51 5.11 -0.82 4.38
CA ALA A 51 4.12 -1.88 4.57
C ALA A 51 4.40 -3.14 3.73
N ALA A 52 4.97 -2.98 2.54
CA ALA A 52 5.37 -4.10 1.67
C ALA A 52 6.57 -4.87 2.21
N GLU A 53 7.48 -4.18 2.90
CA GLU A 53 8.62 -4.80 3.58
C GLU A 53 8.13 -5.57 4.82
N GLU A 54 7.16 -5.04 5.57
CA GLU A 54 6.60 -5.70 6.76
C GLU A 54 5.84 -7.01 6.47
N ILE A 55 5.18 -7.12 5.31
CA ILE A 55 4.52 -8.38 4.89
C ILE A 55 5.47 -9.35 4.17
N GLY A 56 6.67 -8.90 3.80
CA GLY A 56 7.61 -9.60 2.92
C GLY A 56 8.61 -10.50 3.64
N GLU A 57 8.64 -10.49 4.97
CA GLU A 57 9.60 -11.25 5.79
C GLU A 57 8.89 -12.33 6.63
N ASP A 58 8.25 -13.28 5.95
CA ASP A 58 7.98 -14.62 6.49
C ASP A 58 8.26 -15.69 5.42
N SER A 59 9.46 -15.69 4.86
CA SER A 59 9.95 -16.79 4.02
C SER A 59 11.47 -16.77 3.97
N GLY A 60 12.11 -17.43 4.92
CA GLY A 60 13.50 -17.87 4.74
C GLY A 60 14.42 -17.87 5.96
N GLU A 61 13.97 -18.28 7.14
CA GLU A 61 14.90 -18.96 8.05
C GLU A 61 14.68 -20.46 7.89
N ASP A 62 15.45 -21.07 6.98
CA ASP A 62 15.75 -22.49 7.03
C ASP A 62 16.90 -22.67 8.03
N PRO A 63 16.67 -23.19 9.25
CA PRO A 63 17.77 -23.54 10.13
C PRO A 63 18.25 -24.95 9.80
N ALA A 64 18.73 -25.20 8.58
CA ALA A 64 19.68 -26.29 8.35
C ALA A 64 21.05 -25.90 8.92
N ARG A 65 21.17 -25.85 10.25
CA ARG A 65 22.45 -25.88 10.95
C ARG A 65 22.30 -26.55 12.33
N THR A 66 22.31 -27.87 12.32
CA THR A 66 23.32 -28.73 12.99
C THR A 66 22.91 -30.19 12.95
#